data_AF-A0A938XNL2-F1
#
_entry.id   AF-A0A938XNL2-F1
#
_cell.length_a   1.000
_cell.length_b   1.000
_cell.length_c   1.000
_cell.angle_alpha   90.00
_cell.angle_beta   90.00
_cell.angle_gamma   90.00
#
_symmetry.space_group_name_H-M   'P 1'
#
loop_
_entity.id
_entity.type
_entity.pdbx_description
1 polymer ?
#
loop_
_entity_poly.entity_id
_entity_poly.type
_entity_poly.pdbx_seq_one_letter_code
_entity_poly.pdbx_strand_id
1 'polypeptide(L)'
;MKKIIIIGIVIIAISVIIFNFISHELNLIEAVKNENEKQVKKIINSGVDVNQNNNLPLLTAVNNGNKKITRLLIEAGANIKQTNNKEETALDLAREKENRNIIKLLKNR
;
A
#
# COMPACT_ATOMS: atom_id res chain seq x y z
N MET A 1 -24.56 10.54 36.21
CA MET A 1 -23.27 11.12 35.76
C MET A 1 -22.16 10.07 35.59
N LYS A 2 -21.74 9.34 36.64
CA LYS A 2 -20.66 8.32 36.53
C LYS A 2 -20.89 7.21 35.48
N LYS A 3 -22.11 6.69 35.32
CA LYS A 3 -22.44 5.63 34.34
C LYS A 3 -22.27 6.06 32.88
N ILE A 4 -22.62 7.32 32.54
CA ILE A 4 -22.49 7.85 31.16
C ILE A 4 -21.00 8.00 30.79
N ILE A 5 -20.18 8.44 31.75
CA ILE A 5 -18.72 8.56 31.58
C ILE A 5 -18.10 7.19 31.33
N ILE A 6 -18.52 6.16 32.09
CA ILE A 6 -18.02 4.78 31.92
C ILE A 6 -18.39 4.22 30.54
N ILE A 7 -19.62 4.42 30.07
CA ILE A 7 -20.07 3.97 28.74
C ILE A 7 -19.24 4.65 27.63
N GLY A 8 -18.98 5.95 27.74
CA GLY A 8 -18.15 6.69 26.79
C GLY A 8 -16.71 6.15 26.71
N ILE A 9 -16.09 5.86 27.86
CA ILE A 9 -14.73 5.28 27.92
C ILE A 9 -14.70 3.90 27.28
N VAL A 10 -15.71 3.06 27.52
CA VAL A 10 -15.80 1.72 26.92
C VAL A 10 -15.96 1.78 25.40
N ILE A 11 -16.80 2.69 24.87
CA ILE A 11 -16.94 2.90 23.43
C ILE A 11 -15.62 3.35 22.80
N ILE A 12 -14.92 4.29 23.43
CA ILE A 12 -13.61 4.76 22.95
C ILE A 12 -12.59 3.60 22.97
N ALA A 13 -12.51 2.84 24.06
CA ALA A 13 -11.60 1.69 24.15
C ALA A 13 -11.90 0.63 23.09
N ILE A 14 -13.18 0.33 22.84
CA ILE A 14 -13.61 -0.59 21.77
C ILE A 14 -13.24 -0.02 20.39
N SER A 15 -13.44 1.27 20.15
CA SER A 15 -13.07 1.90 18.87
C SER A 15 -11.57 1.85 18.61
N VAL A 16 -10.75 2.02 19.65
CA VAL A 16 -9.28 1.93 19.58
C VAL A 16 -8.84 0.50 19.32
N ILE A 17 -9.46 -0.49 19.99
CA ILE A 17 -9.17 -1.92 19.76
C ILE A 17 -9.56 -2.31 18.33
N ILE A 18 -10.75 -1.92 17.86
CA ILE A 18 -11.22 -2.18 16.50
C ILE A 18 -10.29 -1.51 15.48
N PHE A 19 -9.92 -0.24 15.70
CA PHE A 19 -9.01 0.49 14.82
C PHE A 19 -7.62 -0.17 14.75
N ASN A 20 -7.07 -0.61 15.89
CA ASN A 20 -5.79 -1.30 15.97
C ASN A 20 -5.83 -2.69 15.32
N PHE A 21 -6.95 -3.41 15.46
CA PHE A 21 -7.12 -4.72 14.82
C PHE A 21 -7.26 -4.59 13.30
N ILE A 22 -8.03 -3.60 12.84
CA ILE A 22 -8.21 -3.27 11.41
C ILE A 22 -6.87 -2.88 10.79
N SER A 23 -6.09 -2.00 11.43
CA SER A 23 -4.80 -1.56 10.89
C SER A 23 -3.76 -2.68 10.80
N HIS A 24 -3.80 -3.64 11.74
CA HIS A 24 -2.89 -4.79 11.74
C HIS A 24 -3.24 -5.81 10.64
N GLU A 25 -4.52 -6.02 10.31
CA GLU A 25 -4.92 -6.88 9.19
C GLU A 25 -4.74 -6.24 7.80
N LEU A 26 -4.75 -4.91 7.71
CA LEU A 26 -4.77 -4.14 6.44
C LEU A 26 -3.42 -3.49 6.09
N ASN A 27 -2.30 -4.14 6.40
CA ASN A 27 -1.00 -3.64 5.99
C ASN A 27 -0.71 -3.95 4.51
N LEU A 28 -0.99 -2.98 3.63
CA LEU A 28 -0.75 -3.09 2.19
C LEU A 28 0.72 -3.37 1.86
N ILE A 29 1.65 -2.73 2.57
CA ILE A 29 3.10 -2.87 2.31
C ILE A 29 3.55 -4.30 2.60
N GLU A 30 3.08 -4.88 3.71
CA GLU A 30 3.41 -6.25 4.08
C GLU A 30 2.87 -7.25 3.05
N ALA A 31 1.64 -7.05 2.58
CA ALA A 31 1.06 -7.88 1.51
C ALA A 31 1.87 -7.77 0.20
N VAL A 32 2.37 -6.58 -0.14
CA VAL A 32 3.24 -6.36 -1.31
C VAL A 32 4.60 -7.03 -1.12
N LYS A 33 5.24 -6.88 0.05
CA LYS A 33 6.52 -7.52 0.38
C LYS A 33 6.45 -9.03 0.26
N ASN A 34 5.35 -9.62 0.73
CA ASN A 34 5.08 -11.04 0.66
C ASN A 34 4.55 -11.51 -0.71
N GLU A 35 4.49 -10.61 -1.70
CA GLU A 35 3.99 -10.85 -3.06
C GLU A 35 2.59 -11.48 -3.12
N ASN A 36 1.77 -11.25 -2.10
CA ASN A 36 0.45 -11.84 -1.96
C ASN A 36 -0.59 -11.05 -2.75
N GLU A 37 -0.67 -11.31 -4.05
CA GLU A 37 -1.60 -10.64 -4.98
C GLU A 37 -3.06 -10.62 -4.49
N LYS A 38 -3.53 -11.74 -3.91
CA LYS A 38 -4.91 -11.87 -3.41
C LYS A 38 -5.16 -10.94 -2.24
N GLN A 39 -4.21 -10.86 -1.30
CA GLN A 39 -4.31 -9.97 -0.15
C GLN A 39 -4.18 -8.51 -0.58
N VAL A 40 -3.24 -8.18 -1.47
CA VAL A 40 -3.12 -6.84 -2.07
C VAL A 40 -4.45 -6.39 -2.67
N LYS A 41 -5.09 -7.24 -3.49
CA LYS A 41 -6.40 -6.93 -4.08
C LYS A 41 -7.48 -6.70 -3.03
N LYS A 42 -7.54 -7.54 -1.98
CA LYS A 42 -8.49 -7.38 -0.87
C LYS A 42 -8.30 -6.04 -0.15
N ILE A 43 -7.06 -5.66 0.13
CA ILE A 43 -6.71 -4.42 0.84
C ILE A 43 -7.00 -3.18 -0.02
N ILE A 44 -6.66 -3.21 -1.31
CA ILE A 44 -7.00 -2.10 -2.22
C ILE A 44 -8.52 -1.90 -2.28
N ASN A 45 -9.28 -2.99 -2.39
CA ASN A 45 -10.75 -2.93 -2.45
C ASN A 45 -11.42 -2.43 -1.18
N SER A 46 -10.73 -2.42 -0.03
CA SER A 46 -11.25 -1.81 1.20
C SER A 46 -11.04 -0.29 1.27
N GLY A 47 -10.52 0.34 0.21
CA GLY A 47 -10.35 1.79 0.11
C GLY A 47 -9.12 2.33 0.83
N VAL A 48 -8.12 1.48 1.09
CA VAL A 48 -6.84 1.91 1.65
C VAL A 48 -6.11 2.82 0.64
N ASP A 49 -5.50 3.90 1.14
CA ASP A 49 -4.64 4.75 0.33
C ASP A 49 -3.42 3.95 -0.18
N VAL A 50 -3.28 3.84 -1.49
CA VAL A 50 -2.17 3.10 -2.13
C VAL A 50 -0.86 3.89 -2.18
N ASN A 51 -0.89 5.18 -1.85
CA ASN A 51 0.27 6.08 -1.84
C ASN A 51 0.94 6.20 -0.46
N GLN A 52 0.56 5.35 0.49
CA GLN A 52 1.10 5.34 1.86
C GLN A 52 2.64 5.28 1.89
N ASN A 53 3.22 5.95 2.89
CA ASN A 53 4.66 5.98 3.16
C ASN A 53 5.48 6.40 1.92
N ASN A 54 5.11 7.50 1.27
CA ASN A 54 5.79 8.03 0.08
C ASN A 54 5.84 7.01 -1.07
N ASN A 55 4.72 6.36 -1.39
CA ASN A 55 4.61 5.35 -2.46
C ASN A 55 5.43 4.08 -2.26
N LEU A 56 5.77 3.77 -1.02
CA LEU A 56 6.49 2.55 -0.69
C LEU A 56 5.82 1.27 -1.23
N PRO A 57 4.48 1.11 -1.28
CA PRO A 57 3.85 -0.04 -1.92
C PRO A 57 4.27 -0.20 -3.39
N LEU A 58 4.17 0.86 -4.20
CA LEU A 58 4.51 0.78 -5.62
C LEU A 58 6.01 0.51 -5.83
N LEU A 59 6.86 1.23 -5.10
CA LEU A 59 8.30 1.08 -5.17
C LEU A 59 8.74 -0.34 -4.78
N THR A 60 8.12 -0.90 -3.73
CA THR A 60 8.39 -2.28 -3.28
C THR A 60 7.99 -3.30 -4.37
N ALA A 61 6.80 -3.16 -4.95
CA ALA A 61 6.34 -4.07 -6.01
C ALA A 61 7.26 -4.04 -7.24
N VAL A 62 7.72 -2.85 -7.62
CA VAL A 62 8.68 -2.67 -8.72
C VAL A 62 10.05 -3.26 -8.38
N ASN A 63 10.55 -3.01 -7.16
CA ASN A 63 11.81 -3.56 -6.68
C ASN A 63 11.81 -5.09 -6.69
N ASN A 64 10.67 -5.71 -6.37
CA ASN A 64 10.49 -7.15 -6.44
C ASN A 64 10.29 -7.67 -7.87
N GLY A 65 10.12 -6.78 -8.86
CA GLY A 65 9.85 -7.17 -10.24
C GLY A 65 8.44 -7.73 -10.48
N ASN A 66 7.54 -7.59 -9.50
CA ASN A 66 6.21 -8.18 -9.55
C ASN A 66 5.24 -7.33 -10.38
N LYS A 67 5.26 -7.54 -11.70
CA LYS A 67 4.43 -6.83 -12.68
C LYS A 67 2.93 -6.82 -12.33
N LYS A 68 2.39 -7.91 -11.76
CA LYS A 68 0.95 -8.01 -11.47
C LYS A 68 0.57 -7.07 -10.33
N ILE A 69 1.31 -7.10 -9.23
CA ILE A 69 1.09 -6.20 -8.10
C ILE A 69 1.37 -4.74 -8.50
N THR A 70 2.43 -4.49 -9.28
CA THR A 70 2.68 -3.15 -9.85
C THR A 70 1.47 -2.63 -10.62
N ARG A 71 0.86 -3.46 -11.49
CA ARG A 71 -0.33 -3.07 -12.24
C ARG A 71 -1.52 -2.78 -11.32
N LEU A 72 -1.79 -3.64 -10.32
CA LEU A 72 -2.88 -3.44 -9.38
C LEU A 72 -2.77 -2.10 -8.64
N LEU A 73 -1.56 -1.75 -8.19
CA LEU A 73 -1.32 -0.49 -7.48
C LEU A 73 -1.50 0.73 -8.41
N ILE A 74 -1.02 0.65 -9.66
CA ILE A 74 -1.20 1.73 -10.65
C ILE A 74 -2.69 1.93 -10.98
N GLU A 75 -3.43 0.83 -11.20
CA GLU A 75 -4.86 0.88 -11.48
C GLU A 75 -5.66 1.44 -10.30
N ALA A 76 -5.16 1.27 -9.08
CA ALA A 76 -5.72 1.84 -7.87
C ALA A 76 -5.31 3.31 -7.60
N GLY A 77 -4.55 3.94 -8.51
CA GLY A 77 -4.18 5.36 -8.41
C GLY A 77 -2.83 5.64 -7.74
N ALA A 78 -1.91 4.66 -7.70
CA ALA A 78 -0.56 4.92 -7.22
C ALA A 78 0.19 5.95 -8.09
N ASN A 79 0.77 6.97 -7.47
CA ASN A 79 1.52 8.03 -8.16
C ASN A 79 2.88 7.53 -8.69
N ILE A 80 2.95 7.25 -9.99
CA ILE A 80 4.17 6.72 -10.63
C ILE A 80 5.36 7.70 -10.62
N LYS A 81 5.13 8.99 -10.32
CA LYS A 81 6.16 10.05 -10.31
C LYS A 81 6.74 10.31 -8.92
N GLN A 82 6.15 9.74 -7.87
CA GLN A 82 6.68 9.89 -6.52
C GLN A 82 8.05 9.24 -6.40
N THR A 83 8.97 9.91 -5.72
CA THR A 83 10.32 9.42 -5.46
C THR A 83 10.45 8.87 -4.05
N ASN A 84 11.39 7.94 -3.89
CA ASN A 84 11.87 7.52 -2.57
C ASN A 84 12.86 8.54 -1.97
N ASN A 85 13.45 8.22 -0.81
CA ASN A 85 14.44 9.07 -0.15
C ASN A 85 15.77 9.21 -0.91
N LYS A 86 16.00 8.41 -1.95
CA LYS A 86 17.14 8.50 -2.87
C LYS A 86 16.79 9.24 -4.17
N GLU A 87 15.63 9.90 -4.22
CA GLU A 87 15.12 10.59 -5.39
C GLU A 87 14.82 9.67 -6.59
N GLU A 88 14.66 8.35 -6.35
CA GLU A 88 14.37 7.38 -7.41
C GLU A 88 12.87 7.20 -7.59
N THR A 89 12.39 7.30 -8.84
CA THR A 89 11.01 6.95 -9.19
C THR A 89 10.86 5.44 -9.38
N ALA A 90 9.61 4.98 -9.47
CA ALA A 90 9.30 3.61 -9.90
C ALA A 90 9.93 3.26 -11.26
N LEU A 91 10.06 4.22 -12.19
CA LEU A 91 10.68 3.97 -13.49
C LEU A 91 12.19 3.80 -13.39
N ASP A 92 12.84 4.52 -12.47
CA ASP A 92 14.29 4.45 -12.27
C ASP A 92 14.69 3.09 -11.69
N LEU A 93 13.96 2.63 -10.66
CA LEU A 93 14.15 1.28 -10.11
C LEU A 93 13.92 0.18 -11.17
N ALA A 94 12.91 0.33 -12.03
CA ALA A 94 12.65 -0.64 -13.09
C ALA A 94 13.77 -0.68 -14.15
N ARG A 95 14.42 0.47 -14.41
CA ARG A 95 15.58 0.58 -15.31
C ARG A 95 16.83 -0.04 -14.71
N GLU A 96 17.12 0.26 -13.45
CA GLU A 96 18.26 -0.33 -12.72
C GLU A 96 18.20 -1.86 -12.74
N LYS A 97 17.00 -2.43 -12.60
CA LYS A 97 16.76 -3.88 -12.63
C LYS A 97 16.60 -4.46 -14.04
N GLU A 98 16.73 -3.63 -15.08
CA GLU A 98 16.54 -4.01 -16.48
C GLU A 98 15.17 -4.69 -16.77
N ASN A 99 14.15 -4.41 -15.95
CA ASN A 99 12.85 -5.08 -16.05
C ASN A 99 11.99 -4.45 -17.16
N ARG A 100 12.25 -4.85 -18.40
CA ARG A 100 11.56 -4.35 -19.61
C ARG A 100 10.03 -4.42 -19.51
N ASN A 101 9.51 -5.43 -18.84
CA ASN A 101 8.07 -5.61 -18.67
C ASN A 101 7.43 -4.52 -17.80
N ILE A 102 8.08 -4.14 -16.71
CA ILE A 102 7.63 -3.07 -15.81
C ILE A 102 7.93 -1.69 -16.42
N ILE A 103 9.08 -1.52 -17.08
CA ILE A 103 9.37 -0.28 -17.82
C ILE A 103 8.27 0.03 -18.83
N LYS A 104 7.84 -0.97 -19.61
CA LYS A 104 6.75 -0.80 -20.58
C LYS A 104 5.42 -0.48 -19.89
N LEU A 105 5.14 -1.10 -18.74
CA LEU A 105 3.92 -0.84 -17.97
C LEU A 105 3.88 0.61 -17.46
N LEU A 106 4.98 1.11 -16.91
CA LEU A 106 5.08 2.46 -16.33
C LEU A 106 5.11 3.57 -17.38
N LYS A 107 5.65 3.31 -18.59
CA LYS A 107 5.66 4.30 -19.69
C LYS A 107 4.30 4.50 -20.37
N ASN A 108 3.39 3.54 -20.24
CA ASN A 108 2.09 3.54 -20.92
C ASN A 108 0.96 4.14 -20.05
N ARG A 109 1.30 4.90 -19.02
CA ARG A 109 0.39 5.46 -18.01
C ARG A 109 0.83 6.90 -17.70
#